data_AF-A0A317Z4N4-F1
#
_entry.id   AF-A0A317Z4N4-F1
#
_cell.length_a   1.000
_cell.length_b   1.000
_cell.length_c   1.000
_cell.angle_alpha   90.00
_cell.angle_beta   90.00
_cell.angle_gamma   90.00
#
_symmetry.space_group_name_H-M   'P 1'
#
loop_
_entity.id
_entity.type
_entity.pdbx_description
1 polymer ?
#
loop_
_entity_poly.entity_id
_entity_poly.type
_entity_poly.pdbx_seq_one_letter_code
_entity_poly.pdbx_strand_id
1 'polypeptide(L)'
;EQNGFDYDQALFTKLAQQGNSISYLIDEQQVIGIIAQGDQIKDSSQQMVADLLAKGITPVMLTGDNQEVAETVAKALGINDVHAQLMPEDKESII
;
A
#
# COMPACT_ATOMS: atom_id res chain seq x y z
N GLU A 1 -19.07 -6.51 -8.74
CA GLU A 1 -18.98 -5.66 -9.95
C GLU A 1 -20.34 -5.01 -10.16
N GLN A 2 -20.52 -3.73 -9.81
CA GLN A 2 -21.87 -3.11 -9.73
C GLN A 2 -22.15 -1.96 -10.71
N ASN A 3 -21.20 -1.54 -11.57
CA ASN A 3 -21.38 -0.31 -12.36
C ASN A 3 -21.39 -0.47 -13.89
N GLY A 4 -21.19 -1.66 -14.46
CA GLY A 4 -21.43 -1.92 -15.90
C GLY A 4 -20.45 -1.28 -16.90
N PHE A 5 -19.31 -0.75 -16.45
CA PHE A 5 -18.28 -0.18 -17.31
C PHE A 5 -17.21 -1.22 -17.67
N ASP A 6 -16.79 -1.25 -18.93
CA ASP A 6 -15.60 -2.00 -19.37
C ASP A 6 -14.34 -1.21 -19.04
N TYR A 7 -13.34 -1.86 -18.44
CA TYR A 7 -12.08 -1.26 -18.04
C TYR A 7 -10.94 -2.29 -18.09
N ASP A 8 -9.70 -1.81 -18.24
CA ASP A 8 -8.52 -2.67 -18.26
C ASP A 8 -8.24 -3.26 -16.87
N GLN A 9 -8.76 -4.48 -16.65
CA GLN A 9 -8.58 -5.22 -15.39
C GLN A 9 -7.11 -5.54 -15.11
N ALA A 10 -6.30 -5.79 -16.14
CA ALA A 10 -4.88 -6.12 -15.96
C ALA A 10 -4.11 -4.89 -15.47
N LEU A 11 -4.40 -3.71 -16.04
CA LEU A 11 -3.83 -2.45 -15.58
C LEU A 11 -4.32 -2.08 -14.18
N PHE A 12 -5.61 -2.30 -13.88
CA PHE A 12 -6.16 -2.13 -12.54
C PHE A 12 -5.40 -2.97 -11.52
N THR A 13 -5.32 -4.28 -11.73
CA THR A 13 -4.64 -5.20 -10.83
C THR A 13 -3.20 -4.75 -10.63
N LYS A 14 -2.46 -4.49 -11.70
CA LYS A 14 -1.06 -4.05 -11.61
C LYS A 14 -0.89 -2.79 -10.75
N LEU A 15 -1.73 -1.77 -10.93
CA LEU A 15 -1.61 -0.50 -10.20
C LEU A 15 -2.12 -0.63 -8.76
N ALA A 16 -3.18 -1.41 -8.52
CA ALA A 16 -3.72 -1.64 -7.18
C ALA A 16 -2.74 -2.45 -6.31
N GLN A 17 -2.04 -3.43 -6.89
CA GLN A 17 -1.00 -4.22 -6.22
C GLN A 17 0.20 -3.37 -5.77
N GLN A 18 0.40 -2.20 -6.40
CA GLN A 18 1.42 -1.22 -5.98
C GLN A 18 0.96 -0.31 -4.83
N GLY A 19 -0.27 -0.50 -4.32
CA GLY A 19 -0.82 0.29 -3.22
C GLY A 19 -1.43 1.62 -3.65
N ASN A 20 -1.67 1.78 -4.95
CA ASN A 20 -2.35 2.96 -5.43
C ASN A 20 -3.85 2.86 -5.15
N SER A 21 -4.42 3.98 -4.70
CA SER A 21 -5.85 4.26 -4.86
C SER A 21 -6.14 4.53 -6.33
N ILE A 22 -7.06 3.77 -6.91
CA ILE A 22 -7.42 3.84 -8.33
C ILE A 22 -8.74 4.58 -8.50
N SER A 23 -8.75 5.61 -9.35
CA SER A 23 -9.95 6.31 -9.81
C SER A 23 -10.06 6.23 -11.33
N TYR A 24 -11.26 6.02 -11.85
CA TYR A 24 -11.52 6.03 -13.29
C TYR A 24 -12.15 7.36 -13.71
N LEU A 25 -11.71 7.88 -14.85
CA LEU A 25 -12.40 8.96 -15.54
C LEU A 25 -13.37 8.32 -16.53
N ILE A 26 -14.65 8.68 -16.41
CA ILE A 26 -15.74 8.12 -17.19
C ILE A 26 -16.41 9.24 -17.98
N ASP A 27 -16.64 9.00 -19.26
CA ASP A 27 -17.50 9.82 -20.11
C ASP A 27 -18.71 8.98 -20.54
N GLU A 28 -19.90 9.43 -20.15
CA GLU A 28 -21.18 8.70 -20.26
C GLU A 28 -21.14 7.25 -19.77
N GLN A 29 -20.73 6.31 -20.64
CA GLN A 29 -20.68 4.86 -20.43
C GLN A 29 -19.31 4.25 -20.74
N GLN A 30 -18.28 5.07 -20.99
CA GLN A 30 -16.93 4.61 -21.28
C GLN A 30 -15.91 5.12 -20.27
N VAL A 31 -15.01 4.22 -19.87
CA VAL A 31 -13.78 4.60 -19.16
C VAL A 31 -12.81 5.22 -20.17
N ILE A 32 -12.49 6.49 -19.98
CA ILE A 32 -11.58 7.26 -20.84
C ILE A 32 -10.21 7.52 -20.19
N GLY A 33 -10.05 7.15 -18.91
CA GLY A 33 -8.80 7.29 -18.21
C GLY A 33 -8.77 6.63 -16.84
N ILE A 34 -7.57 6.52 -16.29
CA ILE A 34 -7.27 5.97 -14.97
C ILE A 34 -6.29 6.91 -14.26
N ILE A 35 -6.56 7.18 -12.99
CA ILE A 35 -5.67 7.91 -12.09
C ILE A 35 -5.29 6.94 -10.97
N ALA A 36 -4.00 6.70 -10.82
CA ALA A 36 -3.43 5.92 -9.72
C ALA A 36 -2.68 6.85 -8.79
N GLN A 37 -3.12 6.92 -7.54
CA GLN A 37 -2.50 7.75 -6.50
C GLN A 37 -1.98 6.86 -5.38
N GLY A 38 -0.68 6.88 -5.15
CA GLY A 38 -0.04 6.14 -4.06
C GLY A 38 1.03 6.99 -3.40
N ASP A 39 1.37 6.62 -2.17
CA ASP A 39 2.42 7.30 -1.41
C ASP A 39 3.80 6.80 -1.82
N GLN A 40 4.75 7.71 -1.95
CA GLN A 40 6.14 7.34 -2.11
C GLN A 40 6.80 7.11 -0.75
N ILE A 41 7.58 6.03 -0.68
CA ILE A 41 8.47 5.81 0.45
C ILE A 41 9.48 6.95 0.47
N LYS A 42 9.61 7.61 1.62
CA LYS A 42 10.61 8.67 1.80
C LYS A 42 12.00 8.04 1.87
N ASP A 43 12.97 8.61 1.18
CA ASP A 43 14.37 8.15 1.25
C ASP A 43 14.88 8.07 2.70
N SER A 44 14.44 9.00 3.55
CA SER A 44 14.78 9.01 4.98
C SER A 44 14.23 7.83 5.77
N SER A 45 13.13 7.20 5.33
CA SER A 45 12.54 6.04 5.99
C SER A 45 13.45 4.82 5.90
N GLN A 46 14.11 4.61 4.76
CA GLN A 46 15.03 3.49 4.59
C GLN A 46 16.24 3.62 5.52
N GLN A 47 16.83 4.83 5.60
CA GLN A 47 17.95 5.09 6.51
C GLN A 47 17.53 4.91 7.98
N MET A 48 16.35 5.42 8.36
CA MET A 48 15.83 5.27 9.71
C MET A 48 15.70 3.80 10.12
N VAL A 49 15.13 2.95 9.25
CA VAL A 49 14.98 1.51 9.54
C VAL A 49 16.34 0.83 9.69
N ALA A 50 17.29 1.15 8.81
CA ALA A 50 18.66 0.63 8.91
C ALA A 50 19.34 1.03 10.24
N ASP A 51 19.17 2.27 10.68
CA ASP A 51 19.73 2.78 11.93
C ASP A 51 19.14 2.09 13.17
N LEU A 52 17.82 1.80 13.16
CA LEU A 52 17.15 1.05 14.22
C LEU A 52 17.69 -0.38 14.30
N LEU A 53 17.80 -1.06 13.17
CA LEU A 53 18.35 -2.41 13.09
C LEU A 53 19.81 -2.47 13.56
N ALA A 54 20.63 -1.49 13.18
CA ALA A 54 22.02 -1.37 13.63
C ALA A 54 22.15 -1.16 15.15
N LYS A 55 21.12 -0.61 15.80
CA LYS A 55 21.03 -0.47 17.26
C LYS A 55 20.45 -1.71 17.95
N GLY A 56 20.09 -2.76 17.20
CA GLY A 56 19.43 -3.95 17.72
C GLY A 56 17.97 -3.73 18.11
N ILE A 57 17.33 -2.67 17.57
CA ILE A 57 15.91 -2.39 17.78
C ILE A 57 15.15 -3.01 16.62
N THR A 58 14.15 -3.85 16.91
CA THR A 58 13.29 -4.46 15.90
C THR A 58 12.18 -3.49 15.49
N PRO A 59 12.17 -2.98 14.25
CA PRO A 59 11.05 -2.22 13.74
C PRO A 59 9.87 -3.15 13.42
N VAL A 60 8.65 -2.71 13.77
CA VAL A 60 7.38 -3.38 13.46
C VAL A 60 6.52 -2.43 12.64
N MET A 61 5.96 -2.90 11.53
CA MET A 61 5.07 -2.11 10.67
C MET A 61 3.60 -2.43 10.98
N LEU A 62 2.82 -1.41 11.33
CA LEU A 62 1.38 -1.51 11.51
C LEU A 62 0.67 -0.64 10.46
N THR A 63 -0.08 -1.24 9.54
CA THR A 63 -0.79 -0.51 8.47
C THR A 63 -2.22 -1.00 8.28
N GLY A 64 -3.08 -0.09 7.81
CA GLY A 64 -4.43 -0.41 7.33
C GLY A 64 -4.47 -0.82 5.86
N ASP A 65 -3.34 -0.72 5.16
CA ASP A 65 -3.23 -1.16 3.77
C ASP A 65 -3.43 -2.67 3.65
N ASN A 66 -3.72 -3.13 2.44
CA ASN A 66 -3.81 -4.56 2.18
C ASN A 66 -2.44 -5.26 2.34
N GLN A 67 -2.48 -6.59 2.47
CA GLN A 67 -1.31 -7.42 2.73
C GLN A 67 -0.21 -7.23 1.66
N GLU A 68 -0.56 -7.23 0.38
CA GLU A 68 0.40 -7.19 -0.73
C GLU A 68 1.19 -5.86 -0.75
N VAL A 69 0.51 -4.76 -0.44
CA VAL A 69 1.11 -3.43 -0.35
C VAL A 69 2.03 -3.33 0.85
N ALA A 70 1.54 -3.76 2.02
CA ALA A 70 2.31 -3.76 3.25
C ALA A 70 3.61 -4.57 3.11
N GLU A 71 3.54 -5.76 2.52
CA GLU A 71 4.70 -6.61 2.25
C GLU A 71 5.68 -5.96 1.28
N THR A 72 5.17 -5.30 0.23
CA THR A 72 6.01 -4.59 -0.75
C THR A 72 6.79 -3.46 -0.09
N VAL A 73 6.12 -2.63 0.73
CA VAL A 73 6.75 -1.52 1.45
C VAL A 73 7.73 -2.04 2.51
N ALA A 74 7.33 -3.04 3.30
CA ALA A 74 8.17 -3.63 4.33
C ALA A 74 9.45 -4.24 3.74
N LYS A 75 9.34 -4.96 2.62
CA LYS A 75 10.49 -5.51 1.90
C LYS A 75 11.43 -4.42 1.39
N ALA A 76 10.89 -3.31 0.87
CA ALA A 76 11.70 -2.18 0.42
C ALA A 76 12.46 -1.50 1.58
N LEU A 77 11.87 -1.49 2.78
CA LEU A 77 12.45 -0.90 3.99
C LEU A 77 13.33 -1.87 4.79
N GLY A 78 13.22 -3.18 4.58
CA GLY A 78 13.91 -4.21 5.36
C GLY A 78 13.24 -4.53 6.71
N ILE A 79 11.93 -4.34 6.80
CA ILE A 79 11.12 -4.66 7.99
C ILE A 79 10.59 -6.09 7.87
N ASN A 80 10.83 -6.92 8.88
CA ASN A 80 10.41 -8.33 8.88
C ASN A 80 9.08 -8.57 9.61
N ASP A 81 8.71 -7.69 10.54
CA ASP A 81 7.48 -7.82 11.34
C ASP A 81 6.43 -6.84 10.83
N VAL A 82 5.36 -7.36 10.23
CA VAL A 82 4.37 -6.59 9.48
C VAL A 82 2.97 -7.08 9.80
N HIS A 83 2.13 -6.13 10.20
CA HIS A 83 0.70 -6.34 10.43
C HIS A 83 -0.08 -5.41 9.50
N ALA A 84 -0.78 -6.00 8.53
CA ALA A 84 -1.57 -5.31 7.52
C ALA A 84 -3.07 -5.46 7.79
N GLN A 85 -3.89 -4.74 7.03
CA GLN A 85 -5.36 -4.74 7.11
C GLN A 85 -5.90 -4.37 8.50
N LEU A 86 -5.14 -3.59 9.28
CA LEU A 86 -5.52 -3.22 10.64
C LEU A 86 -6.49 -2.04 10.65
N MET A 87 -7.54 -2.18 11.46
CA MET A 87 -8.37 -1.06 11.89
C MET A 87 -7.65 -0.28 13.01
N PRO A 88 -8.08 0.96 13.32
CA PRO A 88 -7.48 1.73 14.41
C PRO A 88 -7.41 0.97 15.75
N GLU A 89 -8.45 0.21 16.08
CA GLU A 89 -8.57 -0.56 17.33
C GLU A 89 -7.60 -1.75 17.38
N ASP A 90 -7.32 -2.35 16.22
CA ASP A 90 -6.36 -3.46 16.12
C ASP A 90 -4.94 -2.98 16.40
N LYS A 91 -4.60 -1.75 15.96
CA LYS A 91 -3.28 -1.14 16.21
C LYS A 91 -3.06 -0.90 17.70
N GLU A 92 -4.10 -0.44 18.41
CA GLU A 92 -4.04 -0.25 19.87
C GLU A 92 -3.82 -1.57 20.61
N SER A 93 -4.39 -2.68 20.11
CA SER A 93 -4.25 -3.99 20.76
C SER A 93 -2.85 -4.60 20.63
N ILE A 94 -2.02 -4.10 19.72
CA ILE A 94 -0.64 -4.58 19.48
C ILE A 94 0.38 -3.83 20.36
N ILE A 95 0.06 -2.60 20.80
CA ILE A 95 0.96 -1.70 21.55
C ILE A 95 0.69 -1.83 23.06
#